data_AF-A0A972F6K9-F1
#
_entry.id   AF-A0A972F6K9-F1
#
_cell.length_a   1.000
_cell.length_b   1.000
_cell.length_c   1.000
_cell.angle_alpha   90.00
_cell.angle_beta   90.00
_cell.angle_gamma   90.00
#
_symmetry.space_group_name_H-M   'P 1'
#
loop_
_entity.id
_entity.type
_entity.pdbx_description
1 polymer ?
#
loop_
_entity_poly.entity_id
_entity_poly.type
_entity_poly.pdbx_seq_one_letter_code
_entity_poly.pdbx_strand_id
1 'polypeptide(L)'
;ALRWGRIEGSWAGAGWIVVVKLMLLPAIAWLLGRQLGLDGMMFELLILFAALPSASSAYILAMRMGGDGPGVAWLISVTTLLAMPTIALWLQVI
;
A
#
# COMPACT_ATOMS: atom_id res chain seq x y z
N ALA A 1 -12.93 -23.68 -8.41
CA ALA A 1 -11.52 -23.50 -8.83
C ALA A 1 -11.18 -22.02 -8.71
N LEU A 2 -10.25 -21.66 -7.81
CA LEU A 2 -9.76 -20.30 -7.65
C LEU A 2 -9.18 -19.85 -9.00
N ARG A 3 -9.91 -18.99 -9.74
CA ARG A 3 -9.38 -18.34 -10.92
C ARG A 3 -8.28 -17.41 -10.43
N TRP A 4 -7.04 -17.87 -10.50
CA TRP A 4 -5.87 -17.04 -10.30
C TRP A 4 -6.08 -15.79 -11.17
N GLY A 5 -6.28 -14.63 -10.52
CA GLY A 5 -6.62 -13.39 -11.22
C GLY A 5 -5.56 -13.16 -12.27
N ARG A 6 -5.95 -13.32 -13.54
CA ARG A 6 -5.05 -13.16 -14.67
C ARG A 6 -4.81 -11.67 -14.79
N ILE A 7 -3.79 -11.18 -14.07
CA ILE A 7 -3.37 -9.77 -14.12
C ILE A 7 -3.10 -9.50 -15.60
N GLU A 8 -3.93 -8.68 -16.23
CA GLU A 8 -3.76 -8.37 -17.64
C GLU A 8 -2.52 -7.47 -17.87
N GLY A 9 -1.94 -6.94 -16.78
CA GLY A 9 -0.65 -6.26 -16.73
C GLY A 9 0.53 -7.13 -16.23
N SER A 10 1.75 -6.66 -16.49
CA SER A 10 2.99 -7.29 -16.03
C SER A 10 3.02 -7.44 -14.50
N TRP A 11 3.39 -8.63 -14.01
CA TRP A 11 3.66 -8.89 -12.59
C TRP A 11 4.66 -7.90 -11.98
N ALA A 12 5.55 -7.33 -12.80
CA ALA A 12 6.46 -6.27 -12.38
C ALA A 12 5.73 -4.97 -11.99
N GLY A 13 4.62 -4.62 -12.65
CA GLY A 13 3.83 -3.44 -12.33
C GLY A 13 3.10 -3.57 -10.99
N ALA A 14 2.54 -4.75 -10.72
CA ALA A 14 1.93 -5.06 -9.42
C ALA A 14 2.97 -5.00 -8.29
N GLY A 15 4.14 -5.63 -8.50
CA GLY A 15 5.25 -5.57 -7.54
C GLY A 15 5.76 -4.14 -7.30
N TRP A 16 5.87 -3.32 -8.35
CA TRP A 16 6.25 -1.92 -8.24
C TRP A 16 5.28 -1.12 -7.37
N ILE A 17 3.96 -1.27 -7.59
CA ILE A 17 2.94 -0.56 -6.80
C ILE A 17 3.02 -0.96 -5.32
N VAL A 18 3.23 -2.24 -5.03
CA VAL A 18 3.39 -2.75 -3.66
C VAL A 18 4.59 -2.09 -2.98
N VAL A 19 5.76 -2.09 -3.65
CA VAL A 19 7.01 -1.52 -3.09
C VAL A 19 6.87 -0.01 -2.87
N VAL A 20 6.35 0.71 -3.86
CA VAL A 20 6.15 2.17 -3.73
C VAL A 20 5.19 2.48 -2.59
N LYS A 21 4.08 1.75 -2.47
CA LYS A 21 3.06 2.07 -1.48
C LYS A 21 3.46 1.67 -0.06
N LEU A 22 4.10 0.52 0.12
CA LEU A 22 4.44 -0.01 1.45
C LEU A 22 5.82 0.44 1.97
N MET A 23 6.74 0.85 1.10
CA MET A 23 8.07 1.33 1.52
C MET A 23 8.30 2.80 1.21
N LEU A 24 8.04 3.24 -0.03
CA LEU A 24 8.39 4.61 -0.43
C LEU A 24 7.49 5.64 0.25
N LEU A 25 6.18 5.38 0.31
CA LEU A 25 5.21 6.27 0.95
C LEU A 25 5.50 6.51 2.45
N PRO A 26 5.66 5.47 3.29
CA PRO A 26 6.01 5.67 4.70
C PRO A 26 7.41 6.25 4.91
N ALA A 27 8.38 5.97 4.03
CA ALA A 27 9.70 6.61 4.09
C ALA A 27 9.63 8.12 3.85
N ILE A 28 8.83 8.55 2.86
CA ILE A 28 8.57 9.98 2.61
C ILE A 28 7.85 10.61 3.80
N ALA A 29 6.86 9.90 4.35
CA ALA A 29 6.11 10.36 5.52
C ALA A 29 7.03 10.56 6.74
N TRP A 30 7.92 9.60 7.02
CA TRP A 30 8.93 9.70 8.07
C TRP A 30 9.87 10.91 7.86
N LEU A 31 10.40 11.08 6.65
CA LEU A 31 11.31 12.19 6.32
C LEU A 31 10.62 13.54 6.48
N LEU A 32 9.41 13.70 5.93
CA LEU A 32 8.65 14.93 6.02
C LEU A 32 8.19 15.20 7.45
N GLY A 33 7.72 14.19 8.18
CA GLY A 33 7.31 14.34 9.57
C GLY A 33 8.45 14.85 10.45
N ARG A 34 9.66 14.32 10.22
CA ARG A 34 10.87 14.79 10.92
C ARG A 34 11.27 16.21 10.53
N GLN A 35 11.18 16.58 9.26
CA GLN A 35 11.47 17.95 8.80
C GLN A 35 10.45 18.98 9.29
N LEU A 36 9.19 18.57 9.43
CA LEU A 36 8.11 19.43 9.95
C LEU A 36 8.11 19.51 11.49
N GLY A 37 9.00 18.78 12.16
CA GLY A 37 9.09 18.76 13.62
C GLY A 37 7.89 18.09 14.29
N LEU A 38 7.22 17.16 13.61
CA LEU A 38 6.17 16.34 14.22
C LEU A 38 6.81 15.41 15.24
N ASP A 39 6.22 15.36 16.44
CA ASP A 39 6.71 14.54 17.55
C ASP A 39 5.56 13.79 18.24
N GLY A 40 5.92 12.73 18.96
CA GLY A 40 5.02 11.85 19.71
C GLY A 40 3.92 11.22 18.84
N MET A 41 2.71 11.20 19.39
CA MET A 41 1.56 10.50 18.81
C MET A 41 1.22 10.94 17.37
N MET A 42 1.44 12.21 17.01
CA MET A 42 1.12 12.70 15.67
C MET A 42 2.07 12.16 14.61
N PHE A 43 3.34 11.97 14.96
CA PHE A 43 4.35 11.37 14.08
C PHE A 43 4.08 9.87 13.87
N GLU A 44 3.77 9.16 14.96
CA GLU A 44 3.40 7.74 14.93
C GLU A 44 2.16 7.49 14.06
N LEU A 45 1.11 8.29 14.25
CA LEU A 45 -0.12 8.18 13.46
C LEU A 45 0.15 8.47 11.98
N LEU A 46 0.92 9.50 11.66
CA LEU A 46 1.25 9.84 10.27
C LEU A 46 1.92 8.67 9.54
N ILE A 47 2.88 8.00 10.18
CA ILE A 47 3.58 6.87 9.58
C ILE A 47 2.68 5.63 9.52
N LEU A 48 1.87 5.40 10.55
CA LEU A 48 0.87 4.33 10.56
C LEU A 48 -0.13 4.46 9.40
N PHE A 49 -0.66 5.66 9.17
CA PHE A 49 -1.56 5.94 8.05
C PHE A 49 -0.86 5.78 6.69
N ALA A 50 0.42 6.17 6.59
CA ALA A 50 1.20 6.00 5.37
C ALA A 50 1.51 4.54 5.04
N ALA A 51 1.59 3.67 6.05
CA ALA A 51 1.85 2.24 5.88
C ALA A 51 0.59 1.41 5.57
N LEU A 52 -0.60 2.02 5.50
CA LEU A 52 -1.84 1.31 5.19
C LEU A 52 -1.86 0.72 3.77
N PRO A 53 -2.50 -0.44 3.58
CA PRO A 53 -2.61 -1.08 2.27
C PRO A 53 -3.46 -0.26 1.28
N SER A 54 -3.50 -0.70 0.02
CA SER A 54 -4.26 0.02 -1.00
C SER A 54 -5.76 0.02 -0.72
N ALA A 55 -6.42 1.15 -0.99
CA ALA A 55 -7.83 1.34 -0.67
C ALA A 55 -8.74 0.44 -1.51
N SER A 56 -9.70 -0.22 -0.87
CA SER A 56 -10.68 -1.10 -1.54
C SER A 56 -11.51 -0.39 -2.60
N SER A 57 -11.69 0.93 -2.50
CA SER A 57 -12.40 1.75 -3.50
C SER A 57 -11.71 1.78 -4.86
N ALA A 58 -10.40 1.49 -4.93
CA ALA A 58 -9.66 1.40 -6.18
C ALA A 58 -10.20 0.29 -7.10
N TYR A 59 -10.72 -0.81 -6.53
CA TYR A 59 -11.35 -1.89 -7.31
C TYR A 59 -12.59 -1.39 -8.06
N ILE A 60 -13.48 -0.70 -7.36
CA ILE A 60 -14.70 -0.15 -7.95
C ILE A 60 -14.36 0.88 -9.03
N LEU A 61 -13.36 1.72 -8.78
CA LEU A 61 -12.91 2.72 -9.75
C LEU A 61 -12.30 2.07 -11.00
N ALA A 62 -11.47 1.05 -10.84
CA ALA A 62 -10.90 0.30 -11.96
C ALA A 62 -11.98 -0.34 -12.82
N MET A 63 -12.97 -1.00 -12.20
CA MET A 63 -14.12 -1.57 -12.90
C MET A 63 -14.94 -0.50 -13.64
N ARG A 64 -15.09 0.70 -13.05
CA ARG A 64 -15.84 1.82 -13.68
C ARG A 64 -15.10 2.48 -14.84
N MET A 65 -13.77 2.44 -14.87
CA MET A 65 -12.96 2.98 -15.96
C MET A 65 -12.67 1.95 -17.06
N GLY A 66 -13.27 0.76 -17.01
CA GLY A 66 -12.99 -0.32 -17.96
C GLY A 66 -11.63 -0.99 -17.77
N GLY A 67 -11.03 -0.87 -16.59
CA GLY A 67 -9.78 -1.53 -16.21
C GLY A 67 -9.97 -2.93 -15.63
N ASP A 68 -8.86 -3.59 -15.31
CA ASP A 68 -8.81 -4.96 -14.77
C ASP A 68 -9.19 -5.00 -13.27
N GLY A 69 -10.48 -5.10 -12.99
CA GLY A 69 -10.98 -5.26 -11.62
C GLY A 69 -10.41 -6.49 -10.90
N PRO A 70 -10.47 -7.70 -11.47
CA PRO A 70 -9.88 -8.91 -10.86
C PRO A 70 -8.39 -8.76 -10.51
N GLY A 71 -7.59 -8.14 -11.38
CA GLY A 71 -6.18 -7.83 -11.10
C GLY A 71 -6.00 -6.86 -9.94
N VAL A 72 -6.83 -5.80 -9.86
CA VAL A 72 -6.81 -4.85 -8.73
C VAL A 72 -7.26 -5.51 -7.43
N ALA A 73 -8.28 -6.38 -7.46
CA ALA A 73 -8.72 -7.13 -6.28
C ALA A 73 -7.60 -8.04 -5.75
N TRP A 74 -6.89 -8.75 -6.64
CA TRP A 74 -5.73 -9.56 -6.27
C TRP A 74 -4.60 -8.71 -5.67
N LEU A 75 -4.29 -7.57 -6.29
CA LEU A 75 -3.30 -6.62 -5.79
C LEU A 75 -3.66 -6.14 -4.37
N ILE A 76 -4.93 -5.79 -4.13
CA ILE A 76 -5.41 -5.40 -2.80
C ILE A 76 -5.13 -6.53 -1.80
N SER A 77 -5.52 -7.77 -2.10
CA SER A 77 -5.27 -8.92 -1.22
C SER A 77 -3.77 -9.09 -0.90
N VAL A 78 -2.90 -9.00 -1.90
CA VAL A 78 -1.45 -9.09 -1.70
C VAL A 78 -0.92 -7.94 -0.84
N THR A 79 -1.33 -6.70 -1.13
CA THR A 79 -0.91 -5.54 -0.33
C THR A 79 -1.39 -5.64 1.11
N THR A 80 -2.58 -6.19 1.36
CA THR A 80 -3.11 -6.40 2.71
C THR A 80 -2.29 -7.44 3.48
N LEU A 81 -1.94 -8.56 2.83
CA LEU A 81 -1.09 -9.59 3.45
C LEU A 81 0.31 -9.06 3.74
N LEU A 82 0.89 -8.29 2.82
CA LEU A 82 2.22 -7.69 2.99
C LEU A 82 2.23 -6.50 3.94
N ALA A 83 1.10 -5.83 4.16
CA ALA A 83 0.99 -4.73 5.11
C ALA A 83 1.21 -5.21 6.56
N MET A 84 0.79 -6.44 6.92
CA MET A 84 0.99 -6.97 8.28
C MET A 84 2.46 -6.93 8.75
N PRO A 85 3.43 -7.53 8.04
CA PRO A 85 4.84 -7.42 8.42
C PRO A 85 5.40 -6.01 8.19
N THR A 86 4.92 -5.27 7.19
CA THR A 86 5.46 -3.94 6.87
C THR A 86 5.11 -2.90 7.94
N ILE A 87 3.87 -2.89 8.43
CA ILE A 87 3.45 -2.02 9.53
C ILE A 87 4.24 -2.35 10.79
N ALA A 88 4.43 -3.64 11.11
CA ALA A 88 5.24 -4.06 12.24
C ALA A 88 6.70 -3.59 12.14
N LEU A 89 7.31 -3.62 10.95
CA LEU A 89 8.65 -3.10 10.71
C LEU A 89 8.73 -1.59 10.89
N TRP A 90 7.77 -0.83 10.36
CA TRP A 90 7.77 0.63 10.50
C TRP A 90 7.59 1.07 11.95
N LEU A 91 6.73 0.40 12.73
CA LEU A 91 6.57 0.68 14.16
C LEU A 91 7.84 0.40 14.98
N GLN A 92 8.77 -0.44 14.51
CA GLN A 92 10.06 -0.64 15.17
C GLN A 92 11.09 0.45 14.83
N VAL A 93 10.90 1.15 13.71
CA VAL A 93 11.85 2.17 13.20
C VAL A 93 11.53 3.58 13.74
N ILE A 94 10.29 3.79 14.16
CA ILE A 94 9.82 5.01 14.84
C ILE A 94 10.27 4.97 16.29
#